data_AF-A0A355DXE2-F1
#
_entry.id   AF-A0A355DXE2-F1
#
_cell.length_a   1.000
_cell.length_b   1.000
_cell.length_c   1.000
_cell.angle_alpha   90.00
_cell.angle_beta   90.00
_cell.angle_gamma   90.00
#
_symmetry.space_group_name_H-M   'P 1'
#
loop_
_entity.id
_entity.type
_entity.pdbx_description
1 polymer ?
#
loop_
_entity_poly.entity_id
_entity_poly.type
_entity_poly.pdbx_seq_one_letter_code
_entity_poly.pdbx_strand_id
1 'polypeptide(L)' 'NFEAFYNFPINNNIRVTPLIQVITNPANQDANGTIVTGTLRTVFSF' A
#
# COMPACT_ATOMS: atom_id res chain seq x y z
N ASN A 1 10.74 -0.32 7.18
CA ASN A 1 9.76 -0.55 6.09
C ASN A 1 9.73 0.69 5.21
N PHE A 2 9.47 0.51 3.92
CA PHE A 2 9.30 1.58 2.95
C PHE A 2 7.90 1.49 2.35
N GLU A 3 7.25 2.63 2.17
CA GLU A 3 5.88 2.71 1.66
C GLU A 3 5.79 3.80 0.61
N ALA A 4 5.10 3.49 -0.49
CA ALA A 4 4.80 4.44 -1.55
C ALA A 4 3.31 4.31 -1.88
N PHE A 5 2.59 5.42 -1.87
CA PHE A 5 1.18 5.44 -2.23
C PHE A 5 0.85 6.69 -3.02
N TYR A 6 -0.18 6.59 -3.86
CA TYR A 6 -0.69 7.75 -4.59
C TYR A 6 -2.20 7.77 -4.52
N ASN A 7 -2.76 8.93 -4.20
CA ASN A 7 -4.19 9.09 -4.11
C ASN A 7 -4.77 9.61 -5.43
N PHE A 8 -5.38 8.72 -6.22
CA PHE A 8 -5.95 9.04 -7.51
C PHE A 8 -7.48 9.27 -7.40
N PRO A 9 -7.95 10.53 -7.40
CA PRO A 9 -9.38 10.81 -7.47
C PRO A 9 -9.90 10.52 -8.88
N ILE A 10 -10.73 9.48 -9.03
CA ILE A 10 -11.39 9.18 -10.31
C ILE A 10 -12.48 10.23 -10.58
N ASN A 11 -13.26 10.55 -9.55
CA ASN A 11 -14.26 11.62 -9.53
C ASN A 11 -14.54 12.02 -8.06
N ASN A 12 -15.56 12.84 -7.84
CA ASN A 12 -15.95 13.31 -6.50
C ASN A 12 -16.43 12.19 -5.56
N ASN A 13 -16.85 11.05 -6.11
CA ASN A 13 -17.47 9.93 -5.40
C ASN A 13 -16.57 8.69 -5.33
N ILE A 14 -15.51 8.61 -6.15
CA ILE A 14 -14.68 7.43 -6.31
C ILE A 14 -13.21 7.84 -6.25
N ARG A 15 -12.48 7.15 -5.39
CA ARG A 15 -11.05 7.36 -5.17
C ARG A 15 -10.32 6.04 -5.11
N VAL A 16 -9.22 5.94 -5.84
CA VAL A 16 -8.37 4.76 -5.89
C VAL A 16 -7.00 5.12 -5.35
N THR A 17 -6.48 4.34 -4.42
CA THR A 17 -5.16 4.53 -3.82
C THR A 17 -4.36 3.24 -3.98
N PRO A 18 -3.51 3.12 -5.02
CA PRO A 18 -2.45 2.11 -5.02
C PRO A 18 -1.44 2.42 -3.91
N LEU A 19 -0.97 1.36 -3.26
CA LEU A 19 0.08 1.39 -2.26
C LEU A 19 1.02 0.20 -2.50
N ILE A 20 2.32 0.47 -2.48
CA ILE A 20 3.37 -0.53 -2.46
C ILE A 20 4.09 -0.40 -1.13
N GLN A 21 4.34 -1.52 -0.47
CA GLN A 21 5.07 -1.58 0.79
C GLN A 21 6.17 -2.63 0.72
N VAL A 22 7.33 -2.27 1.25
CA VAL A 22 8.53 -3.12 1.34
C VAL A 22 8.91 -3.25 2.81
N ILE A 23 8.88 -4.48 3.31
CA ILE A 23 9.21 -4.83 4.70
C ILE A 23 10.53 -5.59 4.69
N THR A 24 11.62 -4.93 5.05
CA THR A 24 12.99 -5.46 4.96
C THR A 24 13.42 -6.30 6.16
N ASN A 25 12.73 -6.18 7.30
CA ASN A 25 12.97 -6.98 8.50
C ASN A 25 11.64 -7.40 9.16
N PRO A 26 10.92 -8.38 8.58
CA PRO A 26 9.64 -8.81 9.12
C PRO A 26 9.81 -9.40 10.53
N ALA A 27 8.98 -8.95 11.47
CA ALA A 27 9.00 -9.37 12.87
C ALA A 27 10.34 -9.14 13.61
N ASN A 28 11.20 -8.24 13.12
CA ASN A 28 12.54 -7.97 13.68
C ASN A 28 13.44 -9.22 13.75
N GLN A 29 13.32 -10.10 12.76
CA GLN A 29 14.15 -11.28 12.58
C GLN A 29 14.87 -11.14 11.24
N ASP A 30 16.18 -10.89 11.24
CA ASP A 30 16.95 -10.67 10.00
C ASP A 30 17.03 -11.91 9.09
N ALA A 31 16.72 -13.10 9.64
CA ALA A 31 16.56 -14.34 8.88
C ALA A 31 15.28 -14.35 8.03
N ASN A 32 14.30 -13.50 8.34
CA ASN A 32 13.10 -13.36 7.54
C ASN A 32 13.42 -12.49 6.32
N GLY A 33 13.19 -13.05 5.12
CA GLY A 33 13.41 -12.35 3.87
C GLY A 33 12.55 -11.09 3.71
N THR A 34 12.91 -10.24 2.74
CA THR A 34 12.13 -9.03 2.45
C THR A 34 10.75 -9.37 1.87
N ILE A 35 9.70 -8.79 2.43
CA ILE A 35 8.32 -8.93 1.95
C ILE A 35 7.95 -7.69 1.14
N VAL A 36 7.40 -7.89 -0.06
CA VAL A 36 6.84 -6.82 -0.88
C VAL A 36 5.34 -7.04 -1.02
N THR A 37 4.55 -6.03 -0.69
CA THR A 37 3.10 -6.06 -0.82
C THR A 37 2.61 -4.97 -1.77
N GLY A 38 1.63 -5.33 -2.60
CA GLY A 38 0.84 -4.39 -3.39
C GLY A 38 -0.58 -4.35 -2.86
N THR A 39 -1.06 -3.17 -2.52
CA THR A 39 -2.41 -2.95 -1.99
C THR A 39 -3.13 -1.96 -2.88
N LEU A 40 -4.40 -2.23 -3.18
CA LEU A 40 -5.28 -1.31 -3.90
C LEU A 40 -6.47 -0.98 -3.01
N ARG A 41 -6.57 0.27 -2.57
CA ARG A 41 -7.71 0.76 -1.78
C ARG A 41 -8.65 1.55 -2.68
N THR A 42 -9.93 1.21 -2.67
CA THR A 42 -10.97 1.96 -3.38
C THR A 42 -12.01 2.48 -2.39
N VAL A 43 -12.35 3.76 -2.47
CA VAL A 43 -13.35 4.42 -1.63
C VAL A 43 -14.50 4.89 -2.52
N PHE A 44 -15.72 4.58 -2.12
CA PHE A 44 -16.97 5.03 -2.75
C PHE A 44 -17.74 5.91 -1.76
N SER A 45 -18.29 7.02 -2.22
CA SER A 45 -19.12 7.95 -1.42
C SER A 45 -20.45 8.21 -2.13
N PHE A 46 -21.54 8.02 -1.39
CA PHE A 46 -22.93 8.09 -1.88
C PHE A 46 -23.72 9.15 -1.11
#